data_AF-W4MAU5-F1
#
_entry.id   AF-W4MAU5-F1
#
_cell.length_a   1.000
_cell.length_b   1.000
_cell.length_c   1.000
_cell.angle_alpha   90.00
_cell.angle_beta   90.00
_cell.angle_gamma   90.00
#
_symmetry.space_group_name_H-M   'P 1'
#
loop_
_entity.id
_entity.type
_entity.pdbx_description
1 polymer ?
#
loop_
_entity_poly.entity_id
_entity_poly.type
_entity_poly.pdbx_seq_one_letter_code
_entity_poly.pdbx_strand_id
1 'polypeptide(L)' 'MTRPPLLLADEPTGNLDPANKSHILQLLFQYVDDHGATLVAVTHDHGLLSGFDRIVDFQAFDRH' A
#
# COMPACT_ATOMS: atom_id res chain seq x y z
N MET A 1 4.46 20.77 11.61
CA MET A 1 3.85 19.43 11.47
C MET A 1 4.08 18.97 10.04
N THR A 2 4.62 17.77 9.83
CA THR A 2 4.89 17.22 8.49
C THR A 2 3.61 16.59 7.94
N ARG A 3 3.16 17.06 6.78
CA ARG A 3 2.05 16.48 6.01
C ARG A 3 2.62 16.01 4.67
N PRO A 4 3.34 14.87 4.63
CA PRO A 4 3.96 14.40 3.40
C PRO A 4 2.91 14.19 2.29
N PRO A 5 3.15 14.71 1.08
CA PRO A 5 2.28 14.44 -0.06
C PRO A 5 2.47 13.02 -0.62
N LEU A 6 3.50 12.29 -0.18
CA LEU A 6 3.85 10.96 -0.67
C LEU A 6 4.26 10.05 0.50
N LEU A 7 3.62 8.90 0.60
CA LEU A 7 3.96 7.80 1.47
C LEU A 7 4.58 6.68 0.63
N LEU A 8 5.78 6.22 1.03
CA LEU A 8 6.43 5.05 0.47
C LEU A 8 6.42 3.96 1.54
N ALA A 9 5.87 2.79 1.22
CA ALA A 9 5.78 1.69 2.17
C ALA A 9 6.27 0.38 1.54
N ASP A 10 7.37 -0.16 2.06
CA ASP A 10 7.88 -1.46 1.68
C ASP A 10 7.36 -2.51 2.66
N GLU A 11 6.55 -3.45 2.17
CA GLU A 11 5.85 -4.47 2.97
C GLU A 11 5.18 -3.90 4.24
N PRO A 12 4.24 -2.92 4.11
CA PRO A 12 3.67 -2.17 5.24
C PRO A 12 3.00 -3.02 6.31
N THR A 13 2.63 -4.25 5.97
CA THR A 13 1.85 -5.15 6.82
C THR A 13 2.57 -6.48 7.05
N GLY A 14 3.88 -6.53 6.88
CA GLY A 14 4.69 -7.74 7.13
C GLY A 14 4.53 -8.26 8.57
N ASN A 15 4.53 -9.58 8.74
CA ASN A 15 4.40 -10.27 10.03
C ASN A 15 3.10 -10.02 10.83
N LEU A 16 2.08 -9.36 10.25
CA LEU A 16 0.78 -9.16 10.88
C LEU A 16 -0.22 -10.26 10.49
N ASP A 17 -1.17 -10.55 11.37
CA ASP A 17 -2.34 -11.37 11.04
C ASP A 17 -3.30 -10.61 10.09
N PRO A 18 -4.17 -11.30 9.35
CA PRO A 18 -5.02 -10.69 8.32
C PRO A 18 -5.88 -9.50 8.81
N ALA A 19 -6.36 -9.52 10.05
CA ALA A 19 -7.17 -8.44 10.59
C ALA A 19 -6.33 -7.19 10.81
N ASN A 20 -5.14 -7.35 11.41
CA ASN A 20 -4.20 -6.25 11.63
C ASN A 20 -3.63 -5.69 10.31
N LYS A 21 -3.37 -6.54 9.30
CA LYS A 21 -2.98 -6.08 7.96
C LYS A 21 -4.01 -5.11 7.37
N SER A 22 -5.28 -5.51 7.42
CA SER A 22 -6.40 -4.74 6.88
C SER A 22 -6.54 -3.40 7.61
N HIS A 23 -6.38 -3.41 8.94
CA HIS A 23 -6.46 -2.21 9.75
C HIS A 23 -5.35 -1.20 9.42
N ILE A 24 -4.09 -1.64 9.30
CA ILE A 24 -2.97 -0.77 8.95
C ILE A 24 -3.16 -0.14 7.57
N LEU A 25 -3.56 -0.92 6.56
CA LEU A 25 -3.85 -0.37 5.23
C LEU A 25 -4.96 0.66 5.27
N GLN A 26 -6.02 0.41 6.04
CA GLN A 26 -7.13 1.35 6.17
C GLN A 26 -6.67 2.70 6.75
N LEU A 27 -5.73 2.69 7.70
CA LEU A 27 -5.13 3.93 8.22
C LEU A 27 -4.29 4.67 7.17
N LEU A 28 -3.55 3.93 6.33
CA LEU A 28 -2.75 4.53 5.26
C LEU A 28 -3.64 5.14 4.17
N PHE A 29 -4.72 4.47 3.79
CA PHE A 29 -5.71 5.00 2.84
C PHE A 29 -6.44 6.22 3.41
N GLN A 30 -6.84 6.17 4.68
CA GLN A 30 -7.46 7.33 5.33
C GLN A 30 -6.52 8.55 5.33
N TYR A 31 -5.21 8.33 5.55
CA TYR A 31 -4.24 9.41 5.44
C TYR A 31 -4.21 10.03 4.04
N VAL A 32 -4.20 9.19 3.00
CA VAL A 32 -4.24 9.62 1.60
C VAL A 32 -5.47 10.48 1.33
N ASP A 33 -6.65 10.01 1.75
CA ASP A 33 -7.92 10.70 1.55
C ASP A 33 -7.96 12.04 2.29
N ASP A 34 -7.55 12.05 3.57
CA ASP A 34 -7.60 13.25 4.42
C ASP A 34 -6.64 14.36 3.97
N HIS A 35 -5.54 13.99 3.32
CA HIS A 35 -4.44 14.91 3.01
C HIS A 35 -4.20 15.12 1.52
N GLY A 36 -4.95 14.44 0.64
CA GLY A 36 -4.69 14.44 -0.80
C GLY A 36 -3.28 13.93 -1.14
N ALA A 37 -2.78 12.96 -0.35
CA ALA A 37 -1.46 12.40 -0.53
C ALA A 37 -1.49 11.26 -1.57
N THR A 38 -0.35 10.61 -1.80
CA THR A 38 -0.25 9.39 -2.61
C THR A 38 0.45 8.31 -1.80
N LEU A 39 -0.06 7.09 -1.82
CA LEU A 39 0.60 5.91 -1.26
C LEU A 39 1.19 5.07 -2.39
N VAL A 40 2.49 4.79 -2.31
CA VAL A 40 3.15 3.76 -3.11
C VAL A 40 3.58 2.66 -2.16
N ALA A 41 2.99 1.48 -2.34
CA ALA A 41 3.32 0.31 -1.54
C ALA A 41 3.95 -0.79 -2.40
N VAL A 42 4.89 -1.52 -1.82
CA VAL A 42 5.43 -2.77 -2.36
C VAL A 42 4.94 -3.89 -1.47
N THR A 43 4.35 -4.93 -2.06
CA THR A 43 3.92 -6.11 -1.31
C THR A 43 3.85 -7.36 -2.19
N HIS A 44 4.10 -8.52 -1.58
CA HIS A 44 3.80 -9.83 -2.14
C HIS A 44 2.39 -10.36 -1.79
N ASP A 45 1.63 -9.63 -0.96
CA ASP A 45 0.30 -10.06 -0.53
C ASP A 45 -0.79 -9.64 -1.53
N HIS A 46 -1.17 -10.58 -2.40
CA HIS A 46 -2.20 -10.36 -3.40
C HIS A 46 -3.59 -10.03 -2.82
N GLY A 47 -3.85 -10.39 -1.56
CA GLY A 47 -5.13 -10.10 -0.90
C GLY A 47 -5.34 -8.61 -0.64
N LEU A 48 -4.26 -7.83 -0.64
CA LEU A 48 -4.28 -6.39 -0.36
C LEU A 48 -4.49 -5.53 -1.61
N LEU A 49 -4.31 -6.12 -2.80
CA LEU A 49 -4.30 -5.41 -4.07
C LEU A 49 -5.63 -4.72 -4.42
N SER A 50 -6.75 -5.28 -3.95
CA SER A 50 -8.09 -4.73 -4.22
C SER A 50 -8.33 -3.35 -3.60
N GLY A 51 -7.50 -2.95 -2.63
CA GLY A 51 -7.55 -1.62 -2.02
C GLY A 51 -6.78 -0.54 -2.78
N PHE A 52 -6.06 -0.88 -3.86
CA PHE A 52 -5.23 0.07 -4.60
C PHE A 52 -5.88 0.45 -5.94
N ASP A 53 -5.80 1.73 -6.32
CA ASP A 53 -6.31 2.24 -7.60
C ASP A 53 -5.51 1.71 -8.80
N ARG A 54 -4.23 1.43 -8.60
CA ARG A 54 -3.31 0.96 -9.63
C ARG A 54 -2.38 -0.09 -9.08
N ILE A 55 -2.24 -1.17 -9.84
CA ILE A 55 -1.32 -2.27 -9.55
C ILE A 55 -0.29 -2.34 -10.67
N VAL A 56 0.97 -2.50 -10.29
CA VAL A 56 2.09 -2.75 -11.21
C VAL A 56 2.68 -4.10 -10.85
N ASP A 57 2.49 -5.09 -11.72
CA ASP A 57 3.05 -6.43 -11.53
C ASP A 57 4.47 -6.50 -12.08
N PHE A 58 5.43 -6.83 -11.22
CA PHE A 58 6.84 -6.87 -11.60
C PHE A 58 7.18 -8.11 -12.43
N GLN A 59 6.43 -9.20 -12.30
CA GLN A 59 6.61 -10.41 -13.12
C GLN A 59 6.28 -10.17 -14.59
N ALA A 60 5.48 -9.15 -14.89
CA ALA A 60 5.19 -8.76 -16.26
C ALA A 60 6.41 -8.12 -16.97
N PHE A 61 7.42 -7.65 -16.23
CA PHE A 61 8.62 -7.04 -16.81
C PHE A 61 9.72 -8.05 -17.16
N ASP A 62 9.71 -9.24 -16.55
CA ASP A 62 10.80 -10.23 -16.67
C ASP A 62 10.60 -11.25 -17.82
N ARG A 63 9.69 -10.98 -18.76
CA ARG A 63 9.48 -11.80 -19.96
C ARG A 63 10.45 -11.40 -21.08
N HIS A 64 11.73 -11.73 -20.93
CA HIS A 64 12.73 -11.71 -22.00
C HIS A 64 13.49 -13.04 -22.08
#